data_AF-A0A7V9FCC9-F1
#
_entry.id   AF-A0A7V9FCC9-F1
#
_cell.length_a   1.000
_cell.length_b   1.000
_cell.length_c   1.000
_cell.angle_alpha   90.00
_cell.angle_beta   90.00
_cell.angle_gamma   90.00
#
_symmetry.space_group_name_H-M   'P 1'
#
loop_
_entity.id
_entity.type
_entity.pdbx_description
1 polymer ?
#
loop_
_entity_poly.entity_id
_entity_poly.type
_entity_poly.pdbx_seq_one_letter_code
_entity_poly.pdbx_strand_id
1 'polypeptide(L)'
;MHIQTVLRSRMHYLGLLIVFSMMFTLLHSAGAQDTETTTAPGAEAGATFRVYGHREGLVGHTTANGHVIQPEDFFVALPCFCALSSLGGNEFQVRLEYNGKSLVVPVWDVGPWNVEDNYWDPPSERTWSGLPQGMPQAEAAYENGYNGGLDGWGRTIQSPAGIDIGDGAFHALGMTGSDWLNVTFLWLEAPHVEAPAPPASYTDVPTVYWDERPPLDDFVAPIDDGRYSYIPETGHNVPVQMLDYWNSHGGWWVHGLPVSEFFRQIQPDGSERFVQYFERSVLSIDLSGNTSPPAVHADKQGYNTYIDPDARWPVVTFEPNPNFIYFPETGHIVAHGFKGVFEAHGGADVFGYPLSEEWTAVNPDGRKVVYQVFERARFEWWPDRLSEGDEITLAVLTLERLQRIGWIE
;
A
#
# COMPACT_ATOMS: atom_id res chain seq x y z
N MET A 1 46.88 6.54 -20.05
CA MET A 1 46.02 5.89 -21.06
C MET A 1 44.62 6.47 -20.83
N HIS A 2 44.39 7.76 -21.16
CA HIS A 2 43.74 8.25 -22.41
C HIS A 2 42.46 7.45 -22.70
N ILE A 3 41.25 8.03 -22.64
CA ILE A 3 40.73 9.09 -23.54
C ILE A 3 39.58 9.91 -22.86
N GLN A 4 39.77 11.25 -22.83
CA GLN A 4 38.87 12.43 -23.11
C GLN A 4 37.46 12.52 -22.45
N THR A 5 37.00 13.55 -21.70
CA THR A 5 36.99 15.05 -21.77
C THR A 5 36.28 15.57 -23.06
N VAL A 6 35.36 16.56 -23.13
CA VAL A 6 35.33 18.01 -22.73
C VAL A 6 33.88 18.55 -23.03
N LEU A 7 33.24 19.52 -22.36
CA LEU A 7 33.30 21.02 -22.44
C LEU A 7 32.13 21.58 -21.57
N ARG A 8 32.27 22.46 -20.55
CA ARG A 8 32.59 23.93 -20.50
C ARG A 8 31.70 24.78 -21.45
N SER A 9 31.12 25.96 -21.14
CA SER A 9 31.29 26.96 -20.08
C SER A 9 30.50 28.27 -20.42
N ARG A 10 30.04 29.06 -19.41
CA ARG A 10 29.89 30.56 -19.34
C ARG A 10 28.75 31.24 -20.19
N MET A 11 28.12 32.40 -19.87
CA MET A 11 28.07 33.40 -18.76
C MET A 11 27.19 34.60 -19.26
N HIS A 12 26.60 35.40 -18.33
CA HIS A 12 26.17 36.82 -18.44
C HIS A 12 24.69 37.27 -18.59
N TYR A 13 24.46 38.37 -17.85
CA TYR A 13 23.29 39.15 -17.44
C TYR A 13 22.65 40.08 -18.49
N LEU A 14 21.46 40.59 -18.09
CA LEU A 14 20.84 41.91 -18.33
C LEU A 14 19.81 42.03 -19.47
N GLY A 15 18.61 42.51 -19.09
CA GLY A 15 17.40 42.51 -19.92
C GLY A 15 17.10 43.77 -20.73
N LEU A 16 15.92 43.79 -21.35
CA LEU A 16 15.17 44.99 -21.74
C LEU A 16 13.75 44.60 -22.18
N LEU A 17 12.74 45.32 -21.68
CA LEU A 17 11.37 45.38 -22.22
C LEU A 17 11.38 45.89 -23.66
N ILE A 18 10.68 45.24 -24.59
CA ILE A 18 10.02 45.90 -25.74
C ILE A 18 8.67 45.20 -26.03
N VAL A 19 7.61 46.00 -25.99
CA VAL A 19 6.25 45.72 -26.48
C VAL A 19 6.21 45.93 -27.99
N PHE A 20 5.61 45.03 -28.79
CA PHE A 20 4.89 45.45 -30.02
C PHE A 20 3.88 44.41 -30.55
N SER A 21 2.63 44.87 -30.59
CA SER A 21 1.48 44.60 -31.46
C SER A 21 1.46 43.47 -32.52
N MET A 22 0.37 42.72 -32.45
CA MET A 22 -0.39 42.00 -33.49
C MET A 22 -0.07 42.30 -34.97
N MET A 23 0.04 41.21 -35.76
CA MET A 23 -0.50 41.19 -37.12
C MET A 23 -0.98 39.78 -37.50
N PHE A 24 -2.27 39.68 -37.80
CA PHE A 24 -2.99 38.49 -38.28
C PHE A 24 -2.51 38.11 -39.69
N THR A 25 -2.27 36.83 -39.96
CA THR A 25 -2.25 36.28 -41.31
C THR A 25 -2.93 34.92 -41.29
N LEU A 26 -4.11 34.84 -41.91
CA LEU A 26 -4.84 33.60 -42.16
C LEU A 26 -4.11 32.77 -43.23
N LEU A 27 -3.67 31.58 -42.87
CA LEU A 27 -3.53 30.47 -43.82
C LEU A 27 -4.46 29.33 -43.36
N HIS A 28 -5.41 28.96 -44.22
CA HIS A 28 -6.18 27.74 -44.07
C HIS A 28 -5.30 26.55 -44.44
N SER A 29 -5.04 25.67 -43.47
CA SER A 29 -4.59 24.30 -43.71
C SER A 29 -5.57 23.36 -43.04
N ALA A 30 -6.18 22.50 -43.85
CA ALA A 30 -7.08 21.45 -43.41
C ALA A 30 -6.28 20.31 -42.73
N GLY A 31 -6.89 19.71 -41.70
CA GLY A 31 -6.61 18.34 -41.30
C GLY A 31 -5.66 18.14 -40.12
N ALA A 32 -6.22 18.16 -38.92
CA ALA A 32 -6.08 17.13 -37.89
C ALA A 32 -6.96 17.58 -36.73
N GLN A 33 -8.08 16.90 -36.51
CA GLN A 33 -8.81 17.03 -35.25
C GLN A 33 -7.92 16.38 -34.19
N ASP A 34 -7.40 17.20 -33.29
CA ASP A 34 -6.86 16.72 -32.03
C ASP A 34 -7.96 15.92 -31.33
N THR A 35 -7.77 14.60 -31.28
CA THR A 35 -8.52 13.75 -30.37
C THR A 35 -8.06 14.11 -28.97
N GLU A 36 -8.78 15.03 -28.33
CA GLU A 36 -8.83 15.09 -26.88
C GLU A 36 -9.19 13.69 -26.38
N THR A 37 -8.21 12.99 -25.83
CA THR A 37 -8.45 11.78 -25.05
C THR A 37 -9.17 12.21 -23.78
N THR A 38 -10.49 12.34 -23.88
CA THR A 38 -11.36 12.48 -22.72
C THR A 38 -11.25 11.18 -21.93
N THR A 39 -10.45 11.17 -20.87
CA THR A 39 -10.47 10.11 -19.85
C THR A 39 -11.90 10.02 -19.34
N ALA A 40 -12.51 8.85 -19.46
CA ALA A 40 -13.90 8.64 -19.07
C ALA A 40 -14.07 8.97 -17.57
N PRO A 41 -15.06 9.81 -17.19
CA PRO A 41 -15.36 10.07 -15.79
C PRO A 41 -15.94 8.79 -15.18
N GLY A 42 -15.22 8.17 -14.24
CA GLY A 42 -15.62 6.92 -13.60
C GLY A 42 -14.48 6.02 -13.12
N ALA A 43 -13.22 6.37 -13.42
CA ALA A 43 -12.07 5.51 -13.11
C ALA A 43 -11.55 5.59 -11.65
N GLU A 44 -12.11 6.41 -10.75
CA GLU A 44 -11.63 6.53 -9.36
C GLU A 44 -12.71 6.35 -8.27
N ALA A 45 -13.98 6.14 -8.64
CA ALA A 45 -15.04 5.97 -7.64
C ALA A 45 -15.06 4.53 -7.06
N GLY A 46 -15.19 4.39 -5.74
CA GLY A 46 -15.42 3.12 -5.06
C GLY A 46 -14.52 2.86 -3.85
N ALA A 47 -14.97 2.01 -2.93
CA ALA A 47 -14.10 1.49 -1.85
C ALA A 47 -13.39 0.20 -2.31
N THR A 48 -12.10 0.07 -2.02
CA THR A 48 -11.29 -1.09 -2.45
C THR A 48 -10.91 -1.98 -1.28
N PHE A 49 -11.13 -3.29 -1.44
CA PHE A 49 -10.72 -4.31 -0.47
C PHE A 49 -9.93 -5.42 -1.16
N ARG A 50 -9.00 -6.04 -0.44
CA ARG A 50 -8.26 -7.21 -0.91
C ARG A 50 -9.01 -8.46 -0.48
N VAL A 51 -9.45 -9.25 -1.45
CA VAL A 51 -10.35 -10.41 -1.21
C VAL A 51 -9.76 -11.63 -1.92
N TYR A 52 -9.95 -12.82 -1.35
CA TYR A 52 -9.59 -14.06 -2.03
C TYR A 52 -10.66 -14.41 -3.07
N GLY A 53 -10.27 -14.48 -4.34
CA GLY A 53 -11.16 -14.76 -5.46
C GLY A 53 -11.09 -16.21 -5.93
N HIS A 54 -12.24 -16.83 -6.13
CA HIS A 54 -12.36 -18.13 -6.78
C HIS A 54 -12.88 -17.98 -8.21
N ARG A 55 -12.55 -18.95 -9.07
CA ARG A 55 -13.25 -19.10 -10.34
C ARG A 55 -14.62 -19.72 -10.05
N GLU A 56 -15.68 -19.12 -10.59
CA GLU A 56 -17.06 -19.60 -10.50
C GLU A 56 -17.20 -21.02 -11.06
N GLY A 57 -16.82 -21.24 -12.33
CA GLY A 57 -16.77 -22.58 -12.93
C GLY A 57 -18.12 -23.30 -13.07
N LEU A 58 -19.25 -22.60 -12.92
CA LEU A 58 -20.61 -23.17 -12.95
C LEU A 58 -21.34 -22.99 -14.31
N VAL A 59 -20.63 -23.04 -15.44
CA VAL A 59 -21.25 -22.94 -16.78
C VAL A 59 -22.46 -23.88 -16.92
N GLY A 60 -23.60 -23.33 -17.36
CA GLY A 60 -24.88 -24.02 -17.49
C GLY A 60 -25.80 -23.91 -16.26
N HIS A 61 -25.30 -23.46 -15.11
CA HIS A 61 -26.14 -23.10 -13.96
C HIS A 61 -26.82 -21.74 -14.16
N THR A 62 -27.79 -21.44 -13.30
CA THR A 62 -28.51 -20.16 -13.31
C THR A 62 -28.09 -19.32 -12.10
N THR A 63 -27.59 -18.12 -12.38
CA THR A 63 -27.24 -17.12 -11.36
C THR A 63 -28.47 -16.59 -10.62
N ALA A 64 -28.28 -15.97 -9.45
CA ALA A 64 -29.36 -15.41 -8.65
C ALA A 64 -30.22 -14.36 -9.37
N ASN A 65 -29.67 -13.61 -10.35
CA ASN A 65 -30.46 -12.65 -11.14
C ASN A 65 -31.26 -13.29 -12.29
N GLY A 66 -31.10 -14.60 -12.53
CA GLY A 66 -31.82 -15.36 -13.55
C GLY A 66 -31.05 -15.61 -14.86
N HIS A 67 -29.78 -15.17 -14.96
CA HIS A 67 -28.94 -15.47 -16.12
C HIS A 67 -28.42 -16.90 -16.11
N VAL A 68 -28.46 -17.59 -17.27
CA VAL A 68 -27.86 -18.92 -17.44
C VAL A 68 -26.40 -18.76 -17.88
N ILE A 69 -25.47 -19.18 -17.02
CA ILE A 69 -24.03 -18.97 -17.20
C ILE A 69 -23.56 -19.62 -18.52
N GLN A 70 -22.97 -18.81 -19.38
CA GLN A 70 -22.31 -19.20 -20.62
C GLN A 70 -20.79 -19.29 -20.42
N PRO A 71 -20.07 -20.05 -21.27
CA PRO A 71 -18.62 -19.98 -21.33
C PRO A 71 -18.15 -18.54 -21.57
N GLU A 72 -17.09 -18.13 -20.87
CA GLU A 72 -16.48 -16.79 -20.97
C GLU A 72 -17.39 -15.62 -20.56
N ASP A 73 -18.35 -15.85 -19.66
CA ASP A 73 -19.13 -14.76 -19.08
C ASP A 73 -18.29 -13.84 -18.15
N PHE A 74 -18.64 -12.56 -18.14
CA PHE A 74 -17.98 -11.49 -17.40
C PHE A 74 -18.90 -10.98 -16.29
N PHE A 75 -18.81 -11.61 -15.11
CA PHE A 75 -19.56 -11.22 -13.91
C PHE A 75 -18.83 -11.67 -12.65
N VAL A 76 -19.35 -11.30 -11.48
CA VAL A 76 -18.96 -11.83 -10.17
C VAL A 76 -20.17 -12.29 -9.36
N ALA A 77 -19.92 -13.17 -8.39
CA ALA A 77 -20.81 -13.42 -7.27
C ALA A 77 -20.27 -12.71 -6.02
N LEU A 78 -21.16 -12.01 -5.30
CA LEU A 78 -20.86 -11.43 -4.00
C LEU A 78 -21.82 -11.92 -2.92
N PRO A 79 -21.39 -12.07 -1.65
CA PRO A 79 -22.18 -12.78 -0.65
C PRO A 79 -23.31 -11.92 -0.03
N CYS A 80 -24.04 -11.15 -0.85
CA CYS A 80 -25.23 -10.40 -0.44
C CYS A 80 -26.21 -10.20 -1.61
N PHE A 81 -27.50 -10.50 -1.39
CA PHE A 81 -28.57 -10.09 -2.31
C PHE A 81 -28.72 -8.57 -2.44
N CYS A 82 -28.23 -7.82 -1.46
CA CYS A 82 -28.29 -6.35 -1.44
C CYS A 82 -27.47 -5.67 -2.56
N ALA A 83 -26.51 -6.38 -3.15
CA ALA A 83 -25.69 -5.90 -4.26
C ALA A 83 -25.91 -6.71 -5.55
N LEU A 84 -27.08 -7.32 -5.72
CA LEU A 84 -27.43 -8.11 -6.91
C LEU A 84 -27.99 -7.21 -8.03
N SER A 85 -27.37 -7.23 -9.21
CA SER A 85 -27.87 -6.51 -10.39
C SER A 85 -29.07 -7.22 -11.02
N SER A 86 -29.91 -6.47 -11.73
CA SER A 86 -31.05 -7.04 -12.45
C SER A 86 -30.61 -7.91 -13.64
N LEU A 87 -31.53 -8.70 -14.22
CA LEU A 87 -31.22 -9.53 -15.39
C LEU A 87 -30.83 -8.65 -16.59
N GLY A 88 -29.57 -8.75 -17.02
CA GLY A 88 -28.98 -7.89 -18.05
C GLY A 88 -28.63 -6.48 -17.56
N GLY A 89 -28.74 -6.25 -16.26
CA GLY A 89 -28.41 -5.01 -15.57
C GLY A 89 -26.96 -4.97 -15.08
N ASN A 90 -26.56 -3.75 -14.69
CA ASN A 90 -25.23 -3.40 -14.19
C ASN A 90 -25.36 -2.42 -13.01
N GLU A 91 -26.42 -2.52 -12.21
CA GLU A 91 -26.67 -1.60 -11.08
C GLU A 91 -25.57 -1.67 -10.03
N PHE A 92 -24.97 -2.85 -9.86
CA PHE A 92 -23.83 -3.10 -9.01
C PHE A 92 -22.69 -3.66 -9.85
N GLN A 93 -21.57 -2.96 -9.84
CA GLN A 93 -20.36 -3.35 -10.55
C GLN A 93 -19.16 -3.26 -9.62
N VAL A 94 -18.21 -4.17 -9.84
CA VAL A 94 -16.90 -4.12 -9.20
C VAL A 94 -15.83 -3.94 -10.25
N ARG A 95 -14.76 -3.23 -9.89
CA ARG A 95 -13.49 -3.28 -10.62
C ARG A 95 -12.57 -4.28 -9.94
N LEU A 96 -12.12 -5.26 -10.71
CA LEU A 96 -11.17 -6.29 -10.31
C LEU A 96 -9.77 -5.90 -10.80
N GLU A 97 -8.78 -5.97 -9.93
CA GLU A 97 -7.38 -5.65 -10.26
C GLU A 97 -6.45 -6.78 -9.80
N TYR A 98 -5.71 -7.34 -10.76
CA TYR A 98 -4.82 -8.48 -10.56
C TYR A 98 -3.62 -8.43 -11.52
N ASN A 99 -2.39 -8.51 -10.99
CA ASN A 99 -1.15 -8.52 -11.77
C ASN A 99 -1.08 -7.44 -12.87
N GLY A 100 -1.42 -6.19 -12.53
CA GLY A 100 -1.40 -5.04 -13.45
C GLY A 100 -2.53 -5.02 -14.48
N LYS A 101 -3.46 -5.96 -14.43
CA LYS A 101 -4.70 -5.94 -15.24
C LYS A 101 -5.87 -5.44 -14.41
N SER A 102 -6.80 -4.78 -15.10
CA SER A 102 -8.03 -4.24 -14.51
C SER A 102 -9.24 -4.58 -15.37
N LEU A 103 -10.36 -4.90 -14.72
CA LEU A 103 -11.61 -5.26 -15.39
C LEU A 103 -12.82 -4.85 -14.55
N VAL A 104 -13.81 -4.19 -15.17
CA VAL A 104 -15.08 -3.87 -14.51
C VAL A 104 -16.13 -4.89 -14.93
N VAL A 105 -16.80 -5.52 -13.96
CA VAL A 105 -17.82 -6.54 -14.18
C VAL A 105 -19.02 -6.36 -13.27
N PRO A 106 -20.24 -6.70 -13.74
CA PRO A 106 -21.44 -6.64 -12.92
C PRO A 106 -21.53 -7.80 -11.92
N VAL A 107 -22.33 -7.58 -10.87
CA VAL A 107 -22.67 -8.60 -9.88
C VAL A 107 -23.96 -9.31 -10.31
N TRP A 108 -23.86 -10.57 -10.74
CA TRP A 108 -25.01 -11.34 -11.25
C TRP A 108 -25.44 -12.49 -10.34
N ASP A 109 -24.60 -12.91 -9.40
CA ASP A 109 -24.89 -14.03 -8.50
C ASP A 109 -24.60 -13.71 -7.03
N VAL A 110 -25.03 -14.60 -6.14
CA VAL A 110 -24.89 -14.45 -4.69
C VAL A 110 -24.10 -15.60 -4.08
N GLY A 111 -22.97 -15.27 -3.47
CA GLY A 111 -21.98 -16.20 -2.91
C GLY A 111 -20.60 -15.54 -2.93
N PRO A 112 -19.53 -16.21 -2.47
CA PRO A 112 -19.45 -17.57 -1.94
C PRO A 112 -19.86 -17.71 -0.47
N TRP A 113 -20.22 -18.93 -0.06
CA TRP A 113 -20.50 -19.41 1.32
C TRP A 113 -21.68 -18.76 2.04
N ASN A 114 -21.69 -17.43 2.12
CA ASN A 114 -22.70 -16.63 2.80
C ASN A 114 -23.56 -15.86 1.78
N VAL A 115 -24.75 -15.44 2.21
CA VAL A 115 -25.67 -14.61 1.40
C VAL A 115 -26.13 -13.34 2.13
N GLU A 116 -25.62 -13.15 3.35
CA GLU A 116 -25.87 -12.01 4.25
C GLU A 116 -24.54 -11.49 4.80
N ASP A 117 -23.53 -11.41 3.94
CA ASP A 117 -22.19 -10.97 4.26
C ASP A 117 -21.75 -9.81 3.34
N ASN A 118 -22.38 -8.66 3.54
CA ASN A 118 -21.98 -7.37 2.96
C ASN A 118 -20.68 -6.85 3.58
N TYR A 119 -19.56 -7.56 3.36
CA TYR A 119 -18.31 -7.24 4.05
C TYR A 119 -17.73 -5.87 3.70
N TRP A 120 -18.17 -5.27 2.61
CA TRP A 120 -17.82 -3.92 2.21
C TRP A 120 -18.52 -2.84 3.04
N ASP A 121 -19.59 -3.15 3.80
CA ASP A 121 -20.29 -2.18 4.65
C ASP A 121 -19.60 -2.06 6.03
N PRO A 122 -19.76 -0.90 6.71
CA PRO A 122 -19.22 -0.72 8.05
C PRO A 122 -19.68 -1.80 9.04
N PRO A 123 -18.88 -2.17 10.06
CA PRO A 123 -19.24 -3.22 11.02
C PRO A 123 -20.57 -2.95 11.74
N SER A 124 -20.97 -1.69 11.91
CA SER A 124 -22.25 -1.29 12.50
C SER A 124 -23.48 -1.65 11.65
N GLU A 125 -23.30 -1.98 10.37
CA GLU A 125 -24.39 -2.15 9.39
C GLU A 125 -24.50 -3.56 8.82
N ARG A 126 -23.55 -4.46 9.15
CA ARG A 126 -23.52 -5.85 8.66
C ARG A 126 -23.86 -6.89 9.72
N THR A 127 -24.34 -8.05 9.25
CA THR A 127 -24.69 -9.22 10.09
C THR A 127 -23.53 -9.66 10.98
N TRP A 128 -22.33 -9.71 10.40
CA TRP A 128 -21.08 -10.11 11.07
C TRP A 128 -20.35 -8.91 11.67
N SER A 129 -21.04 -8.14 12.52
CA SER A 129 -20.55 -6.90 13.13
C SER A 129 -19.26 -7.02 13.97
N GLY A 130 -18.85 -8.24 14.33
CA GLY A 130 -17.59 -8.50 15.01
C GLY A 130 -16.36 -8.54 14.10
N LEU A 131 -16.53 -8.41 12.78
CA LEU A 131 -15.45 -8.42 11.80
C LEU A 131 -15.18 -7.02 11.27
N PRO A 132 -13.91 -6.69 10.95
CA PRO A 132 -13.58 -5.40 10.33
C PRO A 132 -14.22 -5.28 8.93
N GLN A 133 -14.47 -4.05 8.51
CA GLN A 133 -14.88 -3.74 7.14
C GLN A 133 -13.82 -4.26 6.16
N GLY A 134 -14.27 -4.81 5.04
CA GLY A 134 -13.42 -5.42 4.03
C GLY A 134 -13.08 -6.90 4.27
N MET A 135 -13.36 -7.45 5.45
CA MET A 135 -13.08 -8.86 5.77
C MET A 135 -14.33 -9.73 5.55
N PRO A 136 -14.34 -10.65 4.56
CA PRO A 136 -15.37 -11.66 4.41
C PRO A 136 -15.46 -12.56 5.65
N GLN A 137 -16.66 -12.98 6.01
CA GLN A 137 -16.85 -13.94 7.10
C GLN A 137 -16.20 -15.29 6.78
N ALA A 138 -16.25 -15.73 5.51
CA ALA A 138 -15.63 -16.97 5.08
C ALA A 138 -14.10 -16.96 5.30
N GLU A 139 -13.44 -15.83 5.01
CA GLU A 139 -12.03 -15.63 5.32
C GLU A 139 -11.76 -15.79 6.81
N ALA A 140 -12.50 -15.06 7.65
CA ALA A 140 -12.33 -15.12 9.11
C ALA A 140 -12.60 -16.52 9.68
N ALA A 141 -13.57 -17.25 9.12
CA ALA A 141 -13.88 -18.62 9.51
C ALA A 141 -12.78 -19.61 9.08
N TYR A 142 -12.24 -19.46 7.87
CA TYR A 142 -11.17 -20.30 7.34
C TYR A 142 -9.87 -20.12 8.14
N GLU A 143 -9.47 -18.88 8.38
CA GLU A 143 -8.17 -18.57 8.99
C GLU A 143 -8.20 -18.70 10.52
N ASN A 144 -9.28 -18.24 11.16
CA ASN A 144 -9.30 -18.02 12.60
C ASN A 144 -10.40 -18.82 13.32
N GLY A 145 -11.13 -19.67 12.59
CA GLY A 145 -12.24 -20.42 13.17
C GLY A 145 -13.40 -19.53 13.63
N TYR A 146 -13.54 -18.31 13.10
CA TYR A 146 -14.69 -17.46 13.38
C TYR A 146 -15.99 -18.22 13.09
N ASN A 147 -17.01 -18.02 13.93
CA ASN A 147 -18.24 -18.82 13.90
C ASN A 147 -17.99 -20.35 13.94
N GLY A 148 -16.93 -20.80 14.63
CA GLY A 148 -16.56 -22.22 14.71
C GLY A 148 -15.99 -22.79 13.41
N GLY A 149 -15.54 -21.95 12.48
CA GLY A 149 -15.10 -22.36 11.14
C GLY A 149 -16.25 -22.68 10.18
N LEU A 150 -17.45 -22.17 10.50
CA LEU A 150 -18.68 -22.42 9.75
C LEU A 150 -19.18 -21.16 9.05
N ASP A 151 -19.85 -21.33 7.92
CA ASP A 151 -20.65 -20.27 7.29
C ASP A 151 -21.97 -20.01 8.05
N GLY A 152 -22.76 -19.04 7.59
CA GLY A 152 -24.07 -18.72 8.15
C GLY A 152 -25.10 -19.86 8.09
N TRP A 153 -24.81 -20.93 7.36
CA TRP A 153 -25.67 -22.11 7.19
C TRP A 153 -25.14 -23.33 7.96
N GLY A 154 -24.06 -23.18 8.72
CA GLY A 154 -23.44 -24.24 9.52
C GLY A 154 -22.57 -25.22 8.71
N ARG A 155 -22.23 -24.91 7.46
CA ARG A 155 -21.30 -25.72 6.66
C ARG A 155 -19.86 -25.34 7.01
N THR A 156 -18.96 -26.31 7.02
CA THR A 156 -17.53 -26.05 7.21
C THR A 156 -16.96 -25.27 6.04
N ILE A 157 -16.33 -24.14 6.34
CA ILE A 157 -15.60 -23.35 5.35
C ILE A 157 -14.33 -24.09 4.94
N GLN A 158 -14.12 -24.25 3.63
CA GLN A 158 -12.95 -24.92 3.06
C GLN A 158 -12.03 -23.98 2.29
N SER A 159 -12.42 -22.71 2.17
CA SER A 159 -11.71 -21.69 1.39
C SER A 159 -12.06 -20.30 1.94
N PRO A 160 -11.11 -19.35 1.98
CA PRO A 160 -11.37 -17.98 2.43
C PRO A 160 -12.06 -17.10 1.38
N ALA A 161 -12.57 -17.70 0.29
CA ALA A 161 -13.15 -16.95 -0.81
C ALA A 161 -14.23 -15.95 -0.34
N GLY A 162 -14.10 -14.69 -0.76
CA GLY A 162 -15.10 -13.63 -0.54
C GLY A 162 -15.73 -13.13 -1.83
N ILE A 163 -15.31 -13.66 -2.98
CA ILE A 163 -15.84 -13.36 -4.30
C ILE A 163 -15.63 -14.56 -5.23
N ASP A 164 -16.64 -14.90 -6.02
CA ASP A 164 -16.49 -15.82 -7.14
C ASP A 164 -16.51 -15.02 -8.45
N ILE A 165 -15.65 -15.39 -9.39
CA ILE A 165 -15.36 -14.64 -10.61
C ILE A 165 -15.76 -15.51 -11.81
N GLY A 166 -16.64 -14.98 -12.65
CA GLY A 166 -17.07 -15.63 -13.89
C GLY A 166 -15.88 -15.97 -14.79
N ASP A 167 -15.99 -17.08 -15.52
CA ASP A 167 -14.89 -17.68 -16.27
C ASP A 167 -14.17 -16.68 -17.20
N GLY A 168 -14.92 -15.86 -17.94
CA GLY A 168 -14.35 -14.88 -18.86
C GLY A 168 -13.58 -13.78 -18.14
N ALA A 169 -14.11 -13.30 -17.03
CA ALA A 169 -13.43 -12.32 -16.18
C ALA A 169 -12.15 -12.89 -15.56
N PHE A 170 -12.21 -14.13 -15.06
CA PHE A 170 -11.08 -14.84 -14.46
C PHE A 170 -9.93 -15.03 -15.48
N HIS A 171 -10.26 -15.48 -16.70
CA HIS A 171 -9.28 -15.61 -17.78
C HIS A 171 -8.73 -14.27 -18.26
N ALA A 172 -9.57 -13.23 -18.38
CA ALA A 172 -9.15 -11.90 -18.82
C ALA A 172 -8.11 -11.29 -17.86
N LEU A 173 -8.33 -11.44 -16.55
CA LEU A 173 -7.39 -11.07 -15.50
C LEU A 173 -6.10 -11.91 -15.52
N GLY A 174 -6.05 -13.01 -16.28
CA GLY A 174 -4.90 -13.90 -16.35
C GLY A 174 -4.69 -14.73 -15.10
N MET A 175 -5.73 -14.94 -14.30
CA MET A 175 -5.68 -15.81 -13.14
C MET A 175 -5.58 -17.27 -13.59
N THR A 176 -4.68 -18.04 -12.97
CA THR A 176 -4.49 -19.48 -13.26
C THR A 176 -4.97 -20.38 -12.11
N GLY A 177 -5.34 -19.77 -10.99
CA GLY A 177 -5.86 -20.41 -9.79
C GLY A 177 -6.48 -19.35 -8.88
N SER A 178 -7.20 -19.78 -7.85
CA SER A 178 -7.73 -18.87 -6.85
C SER A 178 -6.59 -18.12 -6.16
N ASP A 179 -6.74 -16.81 -5.98
CA ASP A 179 -5.70 -15.94 -5.44
C ASP A 179 -6.33 -14.65 -4.89
N TRP A 180 -5.53 -13.88 -4.18
CA TRP A 180 -5.90 -12.56 -3.70
C TRP A 180 -5.89 -11.52 -4.82
N LEU A 181 -6.95 -10.73 -4.91
CA LEU A 181 -7.07 -9.61 -5.83
C LEU A 181 -7.68 -8.37 -5.14
N ASN A 182 -7.48 -7.20 -5.72
CA ASN A 182 -8.15 -5.99 -5.27
C ASN A 182 -9.52 -5.88 -5.94
N VAL A 183 -10.55 -5.63 -5.14
CA VAL A 183 -11.93 -5.47 -5.59
C VAL A 183 -12.41 -4.09 -5.17
N THR A 184 -12.71 -3.23 -6.14
CA THR A 184 -13.27 -1.90 -5.92
C THR A 184 -14.78 -1.94 -6.15
N PHE A 185 -15.56 -1.57 -5.14
CA PHE A 185 -17.03 -1.60 -5.14
C PHE A 185 -17.55 -0.26 -5.67
N LEU A 186 -18.00 -0.23 -6.94
CA LEU A 186 -18.23 1.03 -7.66
C LEU A 186 -19.52 1.77 -7.25
N TRP A 187 -20.41 1.12 -6.51
CA TRP A 187 -21.62 1.74 -5.95
C TRP A 187 -21.39 2.36 -4.57
N LEU A 188 -20.27 2.02 -3.93
CA LEU A 188 -19.84 2.77 -2.77
C LEU A 188 -19.28 4.07 -3.31
N GLU A 189 -19.87 5.18 -2.89
CA GLU A 189 -19.10 6.42 -2.94
C GLU A 189 -17.88 6.14 -2.06
N ALA A 190 -16.67 6.27 -2.60
CA ALA A 190 -15.61 6.75 -1.73
C ALA A 190 -16.22 8.04 -1.15
N PRO A 191 -16.46 8.18 0.18
CA PRO A 191 -16.74 9.51 0.69
C PRO A 191 -15.73 10.44 0.02
N HIS A 192 -16.11 11.55 -0.59
CA HIS A 192 -15.11 12.52 -1.04
C HIS A 192 -15.22 13.67 -0.07
N VAL A 193 -14.92 13.33 1.18
CA VAL A 193 -15.11 14.21 2.32
C VAL A 193 -13.81 14.97 2.48
N GLU A 194 -13.89 16.28 2.30
CA GLU A 194 -12.81 17.20 2.63
C GLU A 194 -12.44 16.98 4.10
N ALA A 195 -11.15 16.69 4.33
CA ALA A 195 -10.66 16.59 5.69
C ALA A 195 -10.75 17.97 6.38
N PRO A 196 -10.84 18.01 7.72
CA PRO A 196 -10.83 19.27 8.46
C PRO A 196 -9.68 20.19 8.03
N ALA A 197 -9.82 21.51 8.18
CA ALA A 197 -8.73 22.42 7.84
C ALA A 197 -7.43 22.01 8.57
N PRO A 198 -6.28 21.95 7.87
CA PRO A 198 -5.03 21.53 8.49
C PRO A 198 -4.60 22.51 9.60
N PRO A 199 -3.73 22.09 10.53
CA PRO A 199 -3.19 22.94 11.57
C PRO A 199 -2.58 24.21 10.98
N ALA A 200 -2.71 25.34 11.69
CA ALA A 200 -2.21 26.64 11.23
C ALA A 200 -0.70 26.66 10.92
N SER A 201 0.08 25.75 11.52
CA SER A 201 1.51 25.58 11.25
C SER A 201 1.83 24.82 9.96
N TYR A 202 0.84 24.19 9.32
CA TYR A 202 1.00 23.34 8.13
C TYR A 202 -0.19 23.49 7.17
N THR A 203 -0.53 24.72 6.81
CA THR A 203 -1.64 25.02 5.87
C THR A 203 -1.36 24.64 4.43
N ASP A 204 -0.12 24.25 4.13
CA ASP A 204 0.45 23.92 2.83
C ASP A 204 0.55 22.41 2.57
N VAL A 205 0.02 21.56 3.47
CA VAL A 205 -0.06 20.12 3.21
C VAL A 205 -0.92 19.86 1.96
N PRO A 206 -0.43 19.04 1.02
CA PRO A 206 -1.07 18.91 -0.29
C PRO A 206 -2.37 18.10 -0.26
N THR A 207 -2.56 17.25 0.76
CA THR A 207 -3.73 16.36 0.81
C THR A 207 -4.96 17.02 1.42
N VAL A 208 -6.04 17.06 0.65
CA VAL A 208 -7.34 17.68 0.96
C VAL A 208 -8.40 16.63 1.25
N TYR A 209 -8.32 15.47 0.59
CA TYR A 209 -9.32 14.40 0.72
C TYR A 209 -8.70 13.14 1.34
N TRP A 210 -9.53 12.28 1.93
CA TRP A 210 -9.04 11.11 2.66
C TRP A 210 -8.57 9.97 1.73
N ASP A 211 -8.99 9.97 0.48
CA ASP A 211 -8.73 8.94 -0.54
C ASP A 211 -7.53 9.28 -1.44
N GLU A 212 -6.88 10.43 -1.22
CA GLU A 212 -5.73 10.84 -2.02
C GLU A 212 -4.51 9.95 -1.80
N ARG A 213 -3.86 9.57 -2.92
CA ARG A 213 -2.53 8.98 -2.87
C ARG A 213 -1.54 9.92 -2.17
N PRO A 214 -0.48 9.41 -1.54
CA PRO A 214 0.64 10.20 -1.08
C PRO A 214 1.19 11.04 -2.23
N PRO A 215 1.63 12.26 -1.92
CA PRO A 215 2.29 13.13 -2.89
C PRO A 215 3.70 12.60 -3.17
N LEU A 216 3.79 11.60 -4.03
CA LEU A 216 5.04 10.95 -4.47
C LEU A 216 5.76 11.73 -5.58
N ASP A 217 5.45 13.02 -5.74
CA ASP A 217 5.87 13.79 -6.92
C ASP A 217 7.38 14.07 -6.88
N ASP A 218 8.09 13.76 -7.98
CA ASP A 218 9.55 13.68 -7.99
C ASP A 218 10.30 14.98 -7.67
N PHE A 219 9.68 16.16 -7.86
CA PHE A 219 10.32 17.44 -7.58
C PHE A 219 9.31 18.54 -7.25
N VAL A 220 9.29 18.97 -5.99
CA VAL A 220 8.54 20.13 -5.51
C VAL A 220 9.51 21.31 -5.31
N ALA A 221 9.03 22.55 -5.50
CA ALA A 221 9.87 23.72 -5.23
C ALA A 221 10.27 23.77 -3.74
N PRO A 222 11.50 24.22 -3.41
CA PRO A 222 11.91 24.41 -2.02
C PRO A 222 10.98 25.37 -1.27
N ILE A 223 10.60 25.00 -0.04
CA ILE A 223 9.81 25.84 0.86
C ILE A 223 10.76 26.57 1.84
N ASP A 224 10.97 27.86 1.61
CA ASP A 224 11.96 28.68 2.33
C ASP A 224 11.37 29.52 3.48
N ASP A 225 10.55 28.92 4.35
CA ASP A 225 9.93 29.62 5.49
C ASP A 225 10.41 29.15 6.88
N GLY A 226 11.39 28.23 6.90
CA GLY A 226 12.00 27.68 8.11
C GLY A 226 11.26 26.51 8.75
N ARG A 227 10.09 26.10 8.24
CA ARG A 227 9.39 24.88 8.70
C ARG A 227 9.93 23.61 8.05
N TYR A 228 10.55 23.74 6.87
CA TYR A 228 11.04 22.63 6.06
C TYR A 228 12.53 22.73 5.77
N SER A 229 13.12 21.58 5.48
CA SER A 229 14.42 21.45 4.84
C SER A 229 14.24 20.71 3.52
N TYR A 230 14.75 21.29 2.44
CA TYR A 230 14.68 20.71 1.11
C TYR A 230 15.80 19.69 0.90
N ILE A 231 15.45 18.48 0.44
CA ILE A 231 16.37 17.39 0.14
C ILE A 231 16.59 17.34 -1.38
N PRO A 232 17.69 17.90 -1.91
CA PRO A 232 17.89 18.04 -3.35
C PRO A 232 18.08 16.71 -4.09
N GLU A 233 18.50 15.65 -3.40
CA GLU A 233 18.68 14.31 -3.95
C GLU A 233 17.37 13.70 -4.44
N THR A 234 16.26 14.00 -3.78
CA THR A 234 14.92 13.45 -4.10
C THR A 234 13.87 14.50 -4.36
N GLY A 235 14.20 15.79 -4.28
CA GLY A 235 13.28 16.86 -4.64
C GLY A 235 12.17 17.14 -3.62
N HIS A 236 12.34 16.68 -2.38
CA HIS A 236 11.29 16.73 -1.36
C HIS A 236 11.55 17.69 -0.20
N ASN A 237 10.49 18.30 0.33
CA ASN A 237 10.55 19.12 1.55
C ASN A 237 10.24 18.27 2.79
N VAL A 238 11.15 18.25 3.76
CA VAL A 238 10.98 17.51 5.02
C VAL A 238 10.80 18.49 6.19
N PRO A 239 9.75 18.38 7.02
CA PRO A 239 9.60 19.20 8.22
C PRO A 239 10.84 19.11 9.11
N VAL A 240 11.30 20.24 9.65
CA VAL A 240 12.56 20.28 10.42
C VAL A 240 12.56 19.32 11.62
N GLN A 241 11.41 19.13 12.29
CA GLN A 241 11.27 18.20 13.41
C GLN A 241 11.40 16.74 12.96
N MET A 242 10.86 16.39 11.79
CA MET A 242 11.05 15.06 11.21
C MET A 242 12.49 14.85 10.78
N LEU A 243 13.14 15.86 10.21
CA LEU A 243 14.55 15.76 9.83
C LEU A 243 15.47 15.64 11.05
N ASP A 244 15.17 16.33 12.16
CA ASP A 244 15.90 16.17 13.43
C ASP A 244 15.76 14.75 14.00
N TYR A 245 14.54 14.20 13.98
CA TYR A 245 14.29 12.81 14.35
C TYR A 245 15.08 11.85 13.44
N TRP A 246 14.96 12.03 12.12
CA TRP A 246 15.66 11.23 11.12
C TRP A 246 17.18 11.23 11.36
N ASN A 247 17.79 12.41 11.58
CA ASN A 247 19.22 12.54 11.85
C ASN A 247 19.66 11.85 13.14
N SER A 248 18.84 11.93 14.19
CA SER A 248 19.17 11.35 15.50
C SER A 248 18.91 9.84 15.60
N HIS A 249 18.11 9.27 14.69
CA HIS A 249 17.72 7.86 14.69
C HIS A 249 18.30 7.06 13.52
N GLY A 250 19.53 7.42 13.11
CA GLY A 250 20.33 6.66 12.16
C GLY A 250 20.24 7.12 10.70
N GLY A 251 19.51 8.22 10.45
CA GLY A 251 19.52 8.93 9.18
C GLY A 251 19.19 8.05 7.98
N TRP A 252 19.93 8.26 6.89
CA TRP A 252 19.68 7.59 5.61
C TRP A 252 19.78 6.06 5.71
N TRP A 253 20.65 5.56 6.59
CA TRP A 253 20.88 4.12 6.72
C TRP A 253 19.65 3.42 7.31
N VAL A 254 19.00 4.04 8.30
CA VAL A 254 17.78 3.51 8.94
C VAL A 254 16.54 3.83 8.13
N HIS A 255 16.35 5.10 7.77
CA HIS A 255 15.09 5.62 7.26
C HIS A 255 15.04 5.69 5.73
N GLY A 256 16.20 5.81 5.08
CA GLY A 256 16.30 6.15 3.65
C GLY A 256 16.02 7.61 3.34
N LEU A 257 16.03 7.93 2.06
CA LEU A 257 15.68 9.26 1.56
C LEU A 257 14.15 9.45 1.54
N PRO A 258 13.64 10.70 1.60
CA PRO A 258 12.20 10.94 1.46
C PRO A 258 11.75 10.56 0.05
N VAL A 259 10.53 10.02 -0.04
CA VAL A 259 9.88 9.57 -1.29
C VAL A 259 8.50 10.22 -1.49
N SER A 260 8.08 11.07 -0.54
CA SER A 260 6.87 11.87 -0.63
C SER A 260 7.10 13.25 -0.03
N GLU A 261 6.24 14.21 -0.37
CA GLU A 261 6.08 15.39 0.49
C GLU A 261 5.47 15.00 1.85
N PHE A 262 5.57 15.91 2.82
CA PHE A 262 4.83 15.81 4.07
C PHE A 262 3.35 16.07 3.83
N PHE A 263 2.50 15.15 4.29
CA PHE A 263 1.08 15.17 4.00
C PHE A 263 0.25 14.67 5.16
N ARG A 264 -1.05 14.91 5.07
CA ARG A 264 -2.03 14.36 5.99
C ARG A 264 -2.58 13.05 5.43
N GLN A 265 -2.42 11.98 6.19
CA GLN A 265 -3.02 10.68 5.95
C GLN A 265 -4.26 10.54 6.84
N ILE A 266 -5.43 10.43 6.23
CA ILE A 266 -6.66 10.12 6.94
C ILE A 266 -6.81 8.61 7.06
N GLN A 267 -7.14 8.14 8.25
CA GLN A 267 -7.34 6.73 8.55
C GLN A 267 -8.80 6.32 8.35
N PRO A 268 -9.08 5.02 8.20
CA PRO A 268 -10.46 4.53 8.05
C PRO A 268 -11.41 4.89 9.20
N ASP A 269 -10.88 5.13 10.41
CA ASP A 269 -11.66 5.58 11.57
C ASP A 269 -11.90 7.10 11.59
N GLY A 270 -11.47 7.82 10.56
CA GLY A 270 -11.56 9.27 10.43
C GLY A 270 -10.47 10.04 11.18
N SER A 271 -9.57 9.37 11.90
CA SER A 271 -8.43 10.03 12.54
C SER A 271 -7.42 10.51 11.50
N GLU A 272 -6.79 11.66 11.74
CA GLU A 272 -5.74 12.19 10.88
C GLU A 272 -4.35 11.91 11.46
N ARG A 273 -3.43 11.58 10.57
CA ARG A 273 -1.99 11.49 10.87
C ARG A 273 -1.24 12.39 9.93
N PHE A 274 -0.23 13.06 10.45
CA PHE A 274 0.67 13.87 9.64
C PHE A 274 1.95 13.09 9.41
N VAL A 275 2.20 12.72 8.16
CA VAL A 275 3.21 11.72 7.82
C VAL A 275 4.06 12.16 6.64
N GLN A 276 5.24 11.59 6.55
CA GLN A 276 6.07 11.63 5.37
C GLN A 276 6.68 10.25 5.13
N TYR A 277 6.70 9.84 3.88
CA TYR A 277 7.24 8.54 3.49
C TYR A 277 8.72 8.70 3.14
N PHE A 278 9.53 7.77 3.66
CA PHE A 278 10.93 7.59 3.32
C PHE A 278 11.11 6.17 2.80
N GLU A 279 12.20 5.87 2.07
CA GLU A 279 12.38 4.58 1.40
C GLU A 279 12.15 3.37 2.33
N ARG A 280 12.59 3.46 3.59
CA ARG A 280 12.58 2.35 4.56
C ARG A 280 11.59 2.53 5.70
N SER A 281 11.08 3.75 5.91
CA SER A 281 10.21 4.06 7.05
C SER A 281 9.16 5.10 6.71
N VAL A 282 8.06 5.10 7.48
CA VAL A 282 7.09 6.19 7.50
C VAL A 282 7.27 6.92 8.82
N LEU A 283 7.56 8.22 8.75
CA LEU A 283 7.62 9.06 9.94
C LEU A 283 6.31 9.81 10.10
N SER A 284 5.83 9.90 11.34
CA SER A 284 4.64 10.65 11.72
C SER A 284 4.96 11.69 12.78
N ILE A 285 4.30 12.85 12.73
CA ILE A 285 4.42 13.91 13.73
C ILE A 285 3.07 14.12 14.42
N ASP A 286 3.07 14.15 15.75
CA ASP A 286 1.87 14.41 16.54
C ASP A 286 1.66 15.92 16.70
N LEU A 287 0.80 16.48 15.85
CA LEU A 287 0.39 17.88 15.90
C LEU A 287 -0.82 18.13 16.81
N SER A 288 -1.43 17.07 17.36
CA SER A 288 -2.62 17.17 18.21
C SER A 288 -2.27 17.47 19.67
N GLY A 289 -1.02 17.20 20.06
CA GLY A 289 -0.54 17.32 21.43
C GLY A 289 -0.08 18.73 21.86
N ASN A 290 0.17 18.87 23.17
CA ASN A 290 0.75 20.07 23.79
C ASN A 290 2.30 20.03 23.87
N THR A 291 2.95 19.12 23.15
CA THR A 291 4.41 18.97 23.18
C THR A 291 5.07 20.05 22.32
N SER A 292 6.17 20.62 22.84
CA SER A 292 6.96 21.62 22.12
C SER A 292 8.45 21.26 22.27
N PRO A 293 9.13 20.78 21.21
CA PRO A 293 8.58 20.51 19.88
C PRO A 293 7.57 19.34 19.85
N PRO A 294 6.73 19.23 18.80
CA PRO A 294 5.88 18.06 18.56
C PRO A 294 6.68 16.75 18.55
N ALA A 295 6.05 15.66 18.99
CA ALA A 295 6.70 14.35 18.99
C ALA A 295 6.70 13.74 17.57
N VAL A 296 7.81 13.10 17.19
CA VAL A 296 7.95 12.38 15.93
C VAL A 296 8.14 10.89 16.22
N HIS A 297 7.51 10.04 15.41
CA HIS A 297 7.52 8.59 15.56
C HIS A 297 7.72 7.89 14.22
N ALA A 298 8.53 6.83 14.21
CA ALA A 298 8.58 5.89 13.08
C ALA A 298 7.50 4.80 13.22
N ASP A 299 6.78 4.57 12.14
CA ASP A 299 5.73 3.56 12.05
C ASP A 299 6.27 2.14 12.11
N LYS A 300 5.44 1.23 12.61
CA LYS A 300 5.77 -0.19 12.72
C LYS A 300 5.55 -0.93 11.38
N GLN A 301 6.31 -0.56 10.35
CA GLN A 301 6.16 -1.11 9.00
C GLN A 301 6.44 -2.62 8.90
N GLY A 302 7.12 -3.23 9.86
CA GLY A 302 7.37 -4.68 9.88
C GLY A 302 6.11 -5.53 10.01
N TYR A 303 5.02 -4.99 10.56
CA TYR A 303 3.73 -5.70 10.55
C TYR A 303 3.10 -5.78 9.15
N ASN A 304 3.57 -4.97 8.20
CA ASN A 304 3.04 -4.89 6.84
C ASN A 304 3.91 -5.66 5.81
N THR A 305 4.86 -6.48 6.27
CA THR A 305 5.72 -7.29 5.41
C THR A 305 5.47 -8.79 5.61
N TYR A 306 5.87 -9.59 4.62
CA TYR A 306 5.80 -11.03 4.72
C TYR A 306 6.82 -11.53 5.76
N ILE A 307 6.37 -12.45 6.61
CA ILE A 307 7.22 -13.22 7.52
C ILE A 307 6.90 -14.68 7.21
N ASP A 308 7.94 -15.49 7.05
CA ASP A 308 7.75 -16.92 6.88
C ASP A 308 6.99 -17.52 8.08
N PRO A 309 5.96 -18.37 7.86
CA PRO A 309 5.17 -18.92 8.95
C PRO A 309 6.00 -19.59 10.04
N ASP A 310 7.10 -20.28 9.69
CA ASP A 310 7.95 -20.94 10.68
C ASP A 310 8.78 -19.94 11.48
N ALA A 311 9.18 -18.82 10.85
CA ALA A 311 9.92 -17.75 11.49
C ALA A 311 9.07 -16.91 12.45
N ARG A 312 7.73 -16.95 12.33
CA ARG A 312 6.81 -16.18 13.18
C ARG A 312 6.61 -16.80 14.56
N TRP A 313 7.01 -18.05 14.78
CA TRP A 313 6.83 -18.70 16.07
C TRP A 313 7.83 -18.21 17.11
N PRO A 314 7.40 -17.88 18.34
CA PRO A 314 8.30 -17.44 19.39
C PRO A 314 9.18 -18.58 19.89
N VAL A 315 10.37 -18.23 20.39
CA VAL A 315 11.27 -19.14 21.07
C VAL A 315 10.71 -19.43 22.47
N VAL A 316 10.14 -20.62 22.63
CA VAL A 316 9.51 -21.12 23.87
C VAL A 316 10.52 -21.49 24.97
N THR A 317 11.77 -21.79 24.60
CA THR A 317 12.86 -22.08 25.55
C THR A 317 14.13 -21.38 25.10
N PHE A 318 14.60 -20.43 25.91
CA PHE A 318 15.84 -19.71 25.65
C PHE A 318 16.85 -19.95 26.78
N GLU A 319 18.05 -20.39 26.40
CA GLU A 319 19.20 -20.45 27.29
C GLU A 319 20.08 -19.22 27.06
N PRO A 320 20.42 -18.45 28.12
CA PRO A 320 21.24 -17.25 28.00
C PRO A 320 22.54 -17.50 27.24
N ASN A 321 22.78 -16.72 26.18
CA ASN A 321 23.95 -16.86 25.33
C ASN A 321 24.43 -15.47 24.87
N PRO A 322 25.74 -15.15 24.99
CA PRO A 322 26.27 -13.83 24.63
C PRO A 322 26.07 -13.43 23.15
N ASN A 323 25.82 -14.40 22.27
CA ASN A 323 25.56 -14.16 20.85
C ASN A 323 24.10 -13.83 20.53
N PHE A 324 23.23 -13.79 21.55
CA PHE A 324 21.78 -13.65 21.41
C PHE A 324 21.24 -12.58 22.34
N ILE A 325 20.21 -11.88 21.91
CA ILE A 325 19.36 -11.04 22.75
C ILE A 325 17.97 -11.65 22.69
N TYR A 326 17.39 -11.99 23.84
CA TYR A 326 16.01 -12.47 23.93
C TYR A 326 15.08 -11.33 24.33
N PHE A 327 13.98 -11.17 23.61
CA PHE A 327 12.96 -10.15 23.85
C PHE A 327 11.70 -10.81 24.41
N PRO A 328 11.47 -10.80 25.73
CA PRO A 328 10.28 -11.41 26.33
C PRO A 328 8.97 -10.76 25.85
N GLU A 329 9.01 -9.52 25.35
CA GLU A 329 7.86 -8.78 24.83
C GLU A 329 7.23 -9.47 23.61
N THR A 330 8.05 -10.11 22.77
CA THR A 330 7.61 -10.79 21.55
C THR A 330 7.95 -12.27 21.53
N GLY A 331 8.81 -12.73 22.44
CA GLY A 331 9.28 -14.10 22.51
C GLY A 331 10.35 -14.45 21.47
N HIS A 332 10.92 -13.45 20.78
CA HIS A 332 11.90 -13.66 19.71
C HIS A 332 13.32 -13.32 20.14
N ILE A 333 14.30 -13.85 19.41
CA ILE A 333 15.72 -13.54 19.61
C ILE A 333 16.29 -12.70 18.47
N VAL A 334 17.35 -11.95 18.76
CA VAL A 334 18.22 -11.36 17.74
C VAL A 334 19.61 -11.95 17.93
N ALA A 335 20.19 -12.51 16.86
CA ALA A 335 21.41 -13.30 16.94
C ALA A 335 22.54 -12.75 16.06
N HIS A 336 23.76 -13.13 16.40
CA HIS A 336 24.94 -13.05 15.52
C HIS A 336 25.12 -11.71 14.79
N GLY A 337 25.09 -11.71 13.45
CA GLY A 337 25.33 -10.52 12.63
C GLY A 337 24.25 -9.47 12.80
N PHE A 338 22.98 -9.90 12.81
CA PHE A 338 21.85 -9.00 13.05
C PHE A 338 21.89 -8.40 14.45
N LYS A 339 22.33 -9.14 15.47
CA LYS A 339 22.58 -8.59 16.81
C LYS A 339 23.60 -7.46 16.77
N GLY A 340 24.72 -7.64 16.07
CA GLY A 340 25.75 -6.61 15.95
C GLY A 340 25.22 -5.33 15.32
N VAL A 341 24.46 -5.46 14.23
CA VAL A 341 23.82 -4.32 13.55
C VAL A 341 22.77 -3.65 14.43
N PHE A 342 21.93 -4.43 15.09
CA PHE A 342 20.88 -3.96 15.99
C PHE A 342 21.46 -3.13 17.13
N GLU A 343 22.46 -3.64 17.85
CA GLU A 343 23.10 -2.92 18.96
C GLU A 343 23.83 -1.66 18.50
N ALA A 344 24.48 -1.71 17.33
CA ALA A 344 25.26 -0.58 16.82
C ALA A 344 24.39 0.62 16.37
N HIS A 345 23.12 0.38 16.04
CA HIS A 345 22.23 1.38 15.45
C HIS A 345 21.02 1.71 16.33
N GLY A 346 21.18 1.64 17.66
CA GLY A 346 20.16 2.10 18.62
C GLY A 346 19.15 1.05 19.06
N GLY A 347 19.25 -0.19 18.57
CA GLY A 347 18.49 -1.33 19.06
C GLY A 347 16.97 -1.13 19.00
N ALA A 348 16.29 -1.49 20.09
CA ALA A 348 14.82 -1.48 20.14
C ALA A 348 14.22 -0.09 20.02
N ASP A 349 14.95 0.96 20.41
CA ASP A 349 14.48 2.35 20.27
C ASP A 349 14.34 2.74 18.79
N VAL A 350 15.18 2.19 17.92
CA VAL A 350 15.20 2.46 16.48
C VAL A 350 14.38 1.43 15.70
N PHE A 351 14.64 0.14 15.90
CA PHE A 351 14.05 -0.95 15.11
C PHE A 351 12.76 -1.52 15.72
N GLY A 352 12.50 -1.25 17.01
CA GLY A 352 11.50 -1.97 17.78
C GLY A 352 11.90 -3.42 18.04
N TYR A 353 10.93 -4.20 18.56
CA TYR A 353 11.18 -5.60 18.91
C TYR A 353 11.20 -6.52 17.68
N PRO A 354 11.94 -7.64 17.72
CA PRO A 354 11.86 -8.66 16.68
C PRO A 354 10.44 -9.26 16.63
N LEU A 355 9.94 -9.45 15.41
CA LEU A 355 8.67 -10.09 15.08
C LEU A 355 8.84 -11.49 14.46
N SER A 356 10.10 -11.90 14.25
CA SER A 356 10.45 -13.18 13.69
C SER A 356 11.81 -13.65 14.16
N GLU A 357 12.05 -14.94 13.98
CA GLU A 357 13.38 -15.51 13.89
C GLU A 357 14.04 -15.20 12.53
N GLU A 358 15.34 -15.49 12.41
CA GLU A 358 16.04 -15.44 11.13
C GLU A 358 15.57 -16.57 10.21
N TRP A 359 15.26 -16.27 8.94
CA TRP A 359 14.94 -17.29 7.94
C TRP A 359 15.58 -17.02 6.59
N THR A 360 15.89 -18.09 5.85
CA THR A 360 16.44 -17.98 4.50
C THR A 360 15.32 -18.06 3.46
N ALA A 361 15.34 -17.15 2.50
CA ALA A 361 14.51 -17.24 1.30
C ALA A 361 15.29 -16.90 0.03
N VAL A 362 14.70 -17.21 -1.12
CA VAL A 362 15.22 -16.82 -2.43
C VAL A 362 14.42 -15.61 -2.89
N ASN A 363 15.08 -14.49 -3.16
CA ASN A 363 14.42 -13.29 -3.67
C ASN A 363 13.99 -13.49 -5.14
N PRO A 364 13.16 -12.59 -5.71
CA PRO A 364 12.74 -12.69 -7.11
C PRO A 364 13.88 -12.78 -8.14
N ASP A 365 15.06 -12.24 -7.82
CA ASP A 365 16.26 -12.32 -8.68
C ASP A 365 17.01 -13.66 -8.57
N GLY A 366 16.51 -14.61 -7.77
CA GLY A 366 17.13 -15.91 -7.56
C GLY A 366 18.28 -15.92 -6.56
N ARG A 367 18.52 -14.81 -5.85
CA ARG A 367 19.59 -14.69 -4.83
C ARG A 367 19.09 -15.17 -3.48
N LYS A 368 19.97 -15.82 -2.72
CA LYS A 368 19.68 -16.24 -1.34
C LYS A 368 19.84 -15.06 -0.40
N VAL A 369 18.87 -14.87 0.47
CA VAL A 369 18.86 -13.79 1.47
C VAL A 369 18.38 -14.38 2.79
N VAL A 370 18.99 -13.95 3.89
CA VAL A 370 18.47 -14.23 5.23
C VAL A 370 17.75 -12.99 5.72
N TYR A 371 16.53 -13.18 6.19
CA TYR A 371 15.67 -12.10 6.68
C TYR A 371 15.45 -12.24 8.17
N GLN A 372 15.30 -11.09 8.84
CA GLN A 372 14.64 -11.00 10.13
C GLN A 372 13.80 -9.73 10.17
N VAL A 373 12.57 -9.83 10.67
CA VAL A 373 11.64 -8.70 10.74
C VAL A 373 11.55 -8.21 12.17
N PHE A 374 11.57 -6.89 12.31
CA PHE A 374 11.37 -6.13 13.53
C PHE A 374 10.14 -5.25 13.36
N GLU A 375 9.63 -4.67 14.45
CA GLU A 375 8.45 -3.79 14.36
C GLU A 375 8.62 -2.69 13.30
N ARG A 376 9.80 -2.08 13.16
CA ARG A 376 10.03 -0.93 12.27
C ARG A 376 11.00 -1.18 11.11
N ALA A 377 11.56 -2.38 10.98
CA ALA A 377 12.55 -2.68 9.95
C ALA A 377 12.54 -4.16 9.55
N ARG A 378 13.09 -4.48 8.39
CA ARG A 378 13.49 -5.84 8.01
C ARG A 378 14.97 -5.83 7.69
N PHE A 379 15.72 -6.65 8.42
CA PHE A 379 17.14 -6.86 8.18
C PHE A 379 17.30 -7.91 7.08
N GLU A 380 18.26 -7.69 6.20
CA GLU A 380 18.55 -8.56 5.08
C GLU A 380 20.05 -8.85 5.06
N TRP A 381 20.41 -10.11 5.22
CA TRP A 381 21.79 -10.55 5.04
C TRP A 381 21.96 -11.20 3.67
N TRP A 382 22.94 -10.72 2.92
CA TRP A 382 23.29 -11.11 1.56
C TRP A 382 24.63 -11.87 1.58
N PRO A 383 24.62 -13.21 1.59
CA PRO A 383 25.84 -14.01 1.71
C PRO A 383 26.82 -13.80 0.55
N ASP A 384 26.32 -13.36 -0.59
CA ASP A 384 27.09 -13.07 -1.80
C ASP A 384 27.75 -11.67 -1.79
N ARG A 385 27.44 -10.82 -0.80
CA ARG A 385 28.01 -9.46 -0.65
C ARG A 385 29.14 -9.36 0.38
N LEU A 386 29.62 -10.49 0.92
CA LEU A 386 30.68 -10.50 1.95
C LEU A 386 31.97 -9.76 1.53
N SER A 387 32.30 -9.69 0.24
CA SER A 387 33.48 -8.97 -0.25
C SER A 387 33.28 -7.46 -0.37
N GLU A 388 32.06 -6.97 -0.25
CA GLU A 388 31.68 -5.56 -0.44
C GLU A 388 31.63 -4.80 0.89
N GLY A 389 31.51 -5.49 2.02
CA GLY A 389 31.40 -4.89 3.36
C GLY A 389 30.01 -4.36 3.71
N ASP A 390 29.02 -4.60 2.83
CA ASP A 390 27.62 -4.24 2.99
C ASP A 390 26.73 -5.51 3.00
N GLU A 391 27.17 -6.55 3.70
CA GLU A 391 26.45 -7.83 3.72
C GLU A 391 25.12 -7.77 4.47
N ILE A 392 24.92 -6.81 5.39
CA ILE A 392 23.64 -6.60 6.09
C ILE A 392 23.07 -5.24 5.72
N THR A 393 21.86 -5.25 5.15
CA THR A 393 21.12 -4.06 4.75
C THR A 393 19.74 -4.03 5.40
N LEU A 394 19.09 -2.86 5.34
CA LEU A 394 17.67 -2.73 5.66
C LEU A 394 16.84 -2.68 4.40
N ALA A 395 15.75 -3.45 4.39
CA ALA A 395 14.76 -3.44 3.33
C ALA A 395 14.12 -2.06 3.15
N VAL A 396 13.77 -1.73 1.91
CA VAL A 396 13.01 -0.52 1.56
C VAL A 396 11.51 -0.74 1.74
N LEU A 397 11.10 -1.04 2.99
CA LEU A 397 9.75 -1.50 3.32
C LEU A 397 8.63 -0.55 2.84
N THR A 398 8.88 0.75 2.81
CA THR A 398 7.91 1.72 2.28
C THR A 398 7.79 1.58 0.77
N LEU A 399 8.90 1.53 0.03
CA LEU A 399 8.87 1.34 -1.43
C LEU A 399 8.23 0.01 -1.81
N GLU A 400 8.59 -1.08 -1.14
CA GLU A 400 7.96 -2.39 -1.40
C GLU A 400 6.44 -2.37 -1.15
N ARG A 401 6.01 -1.62 -0.13
CA ARG A 401 4.57 -1.43 0.12
C ARG A 401 3.93 -0.63 -1.00
N LEU A 402 4.54 0.49 -1.41
CA LEU A 402 4.04 1.34 -2.50
C LEU A 402 3.94 0.58 -3.83
N GLN A 403 4.95 -0.23 -4.17
CA GLN A 403 4.94 -1.11 -5.35
C GLN A 403 3.84 -2.15 -5.27
N ARG A 404 3.72 -2.83 -4.12
CA ARG A 404 2.70 -3.88 -3.91
C ARG A 404 1.27 -3.35 -4.04
N ILE A 405 1.03 -2.09 -3.66
CA ILE A 405 -0.29 -1.44 -3.80
C ILE A 405 -0.44 -0.66 -5.12
N GLY A 406 0.57 -0.70 -6.01
CA GLY A 406 0.51 -0.12 -7.35
C GLY A 406 0.64 1.41 -7.40
N TRP A 407 1.21 2.04 -6.37
CA TRP A 407 1.42 3.50 -6.35
C TRP A 407 2.72 3.93 -7.01
N ILE A 408 3.67 3.01 -7.15
CA ILE A 408 4.91 3.17 -7.92
C ILE A 408 5.21 1.87 -8.65
N GLU A 409 5.99 1.96 -9.74
CA GLU A 409 6.40 0.81 -10.56
C GLU A 409 7.58 0.01 -9.99
#